data_AF-A0A9D4RKR0-F1
#
_entry.id   AF-A0A9D4RKR0-F1
#
_cell.length_a   1.000
_cell.length_b   1.000
_cell.length_c   1.000
_cell.angle_alpha   90.00
_cell.angle_beta   90.00
_cell.angle_gamma   90.00
#
_symmetry.space_group_name_H-M   'P 1'
#
loop_
_entity.id
_entity.type
_entity.pdbx_description
1 polymer ?
#
loop_
_entity_poly.entity_id
_entity_poly.type
_entity_poly.pdbx_seq_one_letter_code
_entity_poly.pdbx_strand_id
1 'polypeptide(L)'
;MSYEDFIANFDECQMCHLQPDGVNQELSNLTNKKNWSVTMYHDAWLKGVTAGGCGNPPNQDLYWRNPQFQVHLAETDATDGHKLCTMMVSLMEKERPDVESKVAVGFDVYQVDSRQRRPLDGKSLPRSALIHREGTGTYQHYREVARRFQLAPGYYVIIPSTFNPHQEADFLLRVYTEKEVESEVMDEHGSPTPPSRPIGDPLEALYRKHAGEDGRMDFRELETFLMDASLTVLEDKISFGKEACRSLLSLMDRNHSGYVTFSEAKDIVRQIKAYTTVFRQFDVNRSNNADAIELETMFRRLGFPVSRTVLASIVRRYGGRDAKIELEDFIVVMCKLVVMYDIFKEKHLKTGGQTDVAHFSRNEFLQYTFC
;
A
#
# COMPACT_ATOMS: atom_id res chain seq x y z
N MET A 1 -39.97 2.38 39.82
CA MET A 1 -40.30 3.81 39.87
C MET A 1 -41.08 4.20 38.64
N SER A 2 -41.85 5.28 38.67
CA SER A 2 -42.46 5.84 37.46
C SER A 2 -41.41 6.61 36.65
N TYR A 3 -41.66 6.85 35.36
CA TYR A 3 -40.77 7.66 34.52
C TYR A 3 -40.62 9.09 35.06
N GLU A 4 -41.71 9.68 35.54
CA GLU A 4 -41.72 11.01 36.15
C GLU A 4 -40.83 11.09 37.39
N ASP A 5 -40.86 10.06 38.23
CA ASP A 5 -40.01 9.95 39.41
C ASP A 5 -38.53 9.76 39.03
N PHE A 6 -38.24 9.06 37.93
CA PHE A 6 -36.88 8.93 37.41
C PHE A 6 -36.32 10.30 36.96
N ILE A 7 -37.09 11.03 36.16
CA ILE A 7 -36.69 12.36 35.68
C ILE A 7 -36.53 13.38 36.81
N ALA A 8 -37.33 13.26 37.88
CA ALA A 8 -37.27 14.18 39.02
C ALA A 8 -36.05 13.95 39.93
N ASN A 9 -35.46 12.75 39.94
CA ASN A 9 -34.46 12.36 40.95
C ASN A 9 -33.09 11.97 40.36
N PHE A 10 -32.96 11.82 39.05
CA PHE A 10 -31.72 11.38 38.40
C PHE A 10 -31.30 12.34 37.28
N ASP A 11 -30.06 12.82 37.36
CA ASP A 11 -29.48 13.73 36.36
C ASP A 11 -28.77 13.00 35.21
N GLU A 12 -28.33 11.76 35.44
CA GLU A 12 -27.54 10.98 34.48
C GLU A 12 -27.93 9.50 34.50
N CYS A 13 -28.02 8.88 33.32
CA CYS A 13 -28.25 7.45 33.15
C CYS A 13 -27.15 6.86 32.26
N GLN A 14 -26.32 5.99 32.83
CA GLN A 14 -25.28 5.27 32.09
C GLN A 14 -25.75 3.85 31.81
N MET A 15 -25.92 3.52 30.53
CA MET A 15 -26.35 2.19 30.11
C MET A 15 -25.17 1.44 29.48
N CYS A 16 -24.58 0.51 30.22
CA CYS A 16 -23.51 -0.35 29.72
C CYS A 16 -24.09 -1.51 28.91
N HIS A 17 -23.84 -1.55 27.60
CA HIS A 17 -24.24 -2.69 26.76
C HIS A 17 -23.02 -3.58 26.49
N LEU A 18 -23.09 -4.83 26.92
CA LEU A 18 -22.23 -5.89 26.38
C LEU A 18 -22.58 -6.04 24.89
N GLN A 19 -21.61 -6.41 24.05
CA GLN A 19 -21.75 -6.53 22.58
C GLN A 19 -23.17 -6.99 22.16
N PRO A 20 -23.75 -6.48 21.06
CA PRO A 20 -25.04 -6.99 20.59
C PRO A 20 -25.07 -8.52 20.43
N ASP A 21 -23.90 -9.15 20.25
CA ASP A 21 -23.71 -10.60 20.26
C ASP A 21 -23.80 -11.27 21.64
N GLY A 22 -23.33 -10.61 22.71
CA GLY A 22 -23.35 -11.13 24.08
C GLY A 22 -24.74 -11.22 24.70
N VAL A 23 -25.72 -10.51 24.12
CA VAL A 23 -27.11 -10.53 24.55
C VAL A 23 -27.98 -11.46 23.69
N ASN A 24 -27.39 -12.14 22.70
CA ASN A 24 -28.12 -13.02 21.79
C ASN A 24 -28.83 -14.19 22.49
N GLN A 25 -28.27 -14.66 23.62
CA GLN A 25 -28.83 -15.79 24.37
C GLN A 25 -29.98 -15.37 25.31
N GLU A 26 -29.86 -14.23 26.00
CA GLU A 26 -30.87 -13.77 26.97
C GLU A 26 -32.07 -13.02 26.34
N LEU A 27 -31.91 -12.41 25.16
CA LEU A 27 -33.00 -11.72 24.44
C LEU A 27 -33.72 -12.62 23.41
N SER A 28 -33.44 -13.92 23.40
CA SER A 28 -34.03 -14.91 22.46
C SER A 28 -35.56 -15.00 22.53
N ASN A 29 -36.17 -14.49 23.60
CA ASN A 29 -37.62 -14.50 23.83
C ASN A 29 -38.34 -13.21 23.38
N LEU A 30 -37.65 -12.23 22.79
CA LEU A 30 -38.28 -11.00 22.28
C LEU A 30 -38.55 -11.10 20.79
N THR A 31 -39.83 -11.08 20.42
CA THR A 31 -40.35 -11.19 19.04
C THR A 31 -39.95 -10.04 18.10
N ASN A 32 -39.31 -8.98 18.62
CA ASN A 32 -38.87 -7.79 17.88
C ASN A 32 -37.33 -7.61 17.89
N LYS A 33 -36.58 -8.72 17.80
CA LYS A 33 -35.12 -8.67 17.79
C LYS A 33 -34.62 -8.05 16.47
N LYS A 34 -34.08 -6.83 16.56
CA LYS A 34 -33.33 -6.20 15.46
C LYS A 34 -31.91 -6.76 15.48
N ASN A 35 -31.50 -7.40 14.40
CA ASN A 35 -30.12 -7.83 14.22
C ASN A 35 -29.29 -6.58 13.88
N TRP A 36 -28.28 -6.28 14.69
CA TRP A 36 -27.38 -5.15 14.46
C TRP A 36 -26.11 -5.65 13.78
N SER A 37 -25.76 -5.02 12.65
CA SER A 37 -24.43 -5.12 12.06
C SER A 37 -23.48 -4.16 12.80
N VAL A 38 -22.28 -4.64 13.12
CA VAL A 38 -21.25 -3.87 13.82
C VAL A 38 -19.97 -3.84 13.00
N THR A 39 -19.49 -2.65 12.69
CA THR A 39 -18.15 -2.43 12.12
C THR A 39 -17.26 -1.74 13.13
N MET A 40 -16.02 -2.23 13.29
CA MET A 40 -15.06 -1.74 14.28
C MET A 40 -13.77 -1.26 13.61
N TYR A 41 -13.28 -0.09 14.01
CA TYR A 41 -12.02 0.48 13.54
C TYR A 41 -11.10 0.80 14.71
N HIS A 42 -9.86 0.30 14.63
CA HIS A 42 -8.81 0.54 15.60
C HIS A 42 -7.81 1.52 15.01
N ASP A 43 -7.67 2.70 15.62
CA ASP A 43 -6.78 3.74 15.10
C ASP A 43 -6.26 4.65 16.24
N ALA A 44 -5.51 5.71 15.92
CA ALA A 44 -4.90 6.63 16.87
C ALA A 44 -4.80 8.07 16.34
N TRP A 45 -4.94 9.05 17.25
CA TRP A 45 -4.53 10.42 17.00
C TRP A 45 -3.03 10.55 17.29
N LEU A 46 -2.25 10.85 16.25
CA LEU A 46 -0.80 10.99 16.30
C LEU A 46 -0.40 12.45 16.13
N LYS A 47 0.49 12.95 17.00
CA LYS A 47 0.90 14.35 16.98
C LYS A 47 1.60 14.68 15.67
N GLY A 48 1.13 15.75 15.01
CA GLY A 48 1.68 16.21 13.74
C GLY A 48 1.21 15.43 12.50
N VAL A 49 0.49 14.32 12.69
CA VAL A 49 -0.07 13.51 11.61
C VAL A 49 -1.59 13.60 11.62
N THR A 50 -2.26 12.89 12.53
CA THR A 50 -3.72 12.73 12.59
C THR A 50 -4.38 13.48 13.76
N ALA A 51 -3.62 14.02 14.71
CA ALA A 51 -4.15 14.76 15.86
C ALA A 51 -4.54 16.22 15.48
N GLY A 52 -5.63 16.36 14.72
CA GLY A 52 -6.12 17.61 14.15
C GLY A 52 -6.94 18.49 15.09
N GLY A 53 -7.53 17.89 16.12
CA GLY A 53 -8.39 18.58 17.09
C GLY A 53 -9.77 18.94 16.51
N CYS A 54 -10.63 19.57 17.31
CA CYS A 54 -12.02 19.83 16.94
C CYS A 54 -12.21 20.93 15.88
N GLY A 55 -11.16 21.62 15.45
CA GLY A 55 -11.22 22.68 14.42
C GLY A 55 -11.76 24.02 14.88
N ASN A 56 -11.72 24.30 16.19
CA ASN A 56 -11.95 25.65 16.71
C ASN A 56 -10.81 26.60 16.24
N PRO A 57 -11.10 27.90 16.02
CA PRO A 57 -10.08 28.89 15.69
C PRO A 57 -8.95 28.90 16.75
N PRO A 58 -7.67 29.04 16.35
CA PRO A 58 -7.15 29.27 14.98
C PRO A 58 -6.88 27.99 14.17
N ASN A 59 -7.26 26.81 14.68
CA ASN A 59 -6.81 25.51 14.16
C ASN A 59 -7.81 24.84 13.20
N GLN A 60 -8.61 25.64 12.49
CA GLN A 60 -9.69 25.15 11.62
C GLN A 60 -9.17 24.20 10.52
N ASP A 61 -8.00 24.50 9.95
CA ASP A 61 -7.39 23.70 8.89
C ASP A 61 -6.86 22.35 9.37
N LEU A 62 -6.50 22.24 10.67
CA LEU A 62 -5.96 21.00 11.22
C LEU A 62 -7.02 19.92 11.40
N TYR A 63 -8.29 20.31 11.58
CA TYR A 63 -9.42 19.40 11.79
C TYR A 63 -9.54 18.32 10.71
N TRP A 64 -9.29 18.68 9.45
CA TRP A 64 -9.43 17.76 8.33
C TRP A 64 -8.36 16.65 8.30
N ARG A 65 -7.34 16.76 9.16
CA ARG A 65 -6.30 15.73 9.34
C ARG A 65 -6.73 14.60 10.27
N ASN A 66 -7.81 14.78 11.03
CA ASN A 66 -8.33 13.69 11.85
C ASN A 66 -8.74 12.50 10.97
N PRO A 67 -8.65 11.25 11.48
CA PRO A 67 -9.07 10.07 10.72
C PRO A 67 -10.52 10.21 10.24
N GLN A 68 -10.84 9.66 9.07
CA GLN A 68 -12.16 9.78 8.45
C GLN A 68 -12.67 8.39 8.05
N PHE A 69 -13.96 8.14 8.24
CA PHE A 69 -14.58 6.83 7.97
C PHE A 69 -15.86 7.01 7.15
N GLN A 70 -15.93 6.36 6.00
CA GLN A 70 -17.08 6.44 5.10
C GLN A 70 -18.05 5.30 5.38
N VAL A 71 -19.34 5.61 5.44
CA VAL A 71 -20.43 4.65 5.66
C VAL A 71 -21.49 4.85 4.57
N HIS A 72 -21.92 3.77 3.93
CA HIS A 72 -22.98 3.79 2.93
C HIS A 72 -24.26 3.14 3.48
N LEU A 73 -25.29 3.95 3.69
CA LEU A 73 -26.62 3.50 4.13
C LEU A 73 -27.49 3.27 2.88
N ALA A 74 -27.63 2.02 2.43
CA ALA A 74 -28.35 1.71 1.19
C ALA A 74 -29.85 1.45 1.41
N GLU A 75 -30.20 0.79 2.51
CA GLU A 75 -31.55 0.29 2.75
C GLU A 75 -32.16 0.89 4.02
N THR A 76 -33.43 1.29 3.92
CA THR A 76 -34.20 1.79 5.06
C THR A 76 -34.57 0.67 6.02
N ASP A 77 -34.79 1.04 7.28
CA ASP A 77 -35.18 0.11 8.33
C ASP A 77 -36.59 -0.43 8.06
N ALA A 78 -36.81 -1.71 8.38
CA ALA A 78 -38.06 -2.40 8.02
C ALA A 78 -39.26 -2.00 8.89
N THR A 79 -39.02 -1.37 10.03
CA THR A 79 -40.01 -1.29 11.12
C THR A 79 -40.66 0.07 11.32
N ASP A 80 -40.15 1.13 10.71
CA ASP A 80 -40.70 2.47 10.89
C ASP A 80 -41.22 2.96 9.55
N GLY A 81 -42.47 3.42 9.46
CA GLY A 81 -43.06 3.98 8.23
C GLY A 81 -42.33 5.22 7.68
N HIS A 82 -41.19 5.57 8.29
CA HIS A 82 -40.23 6.57 7.89
C HIS A 82 -39.13 5.92 7.04
N LYS A 83 -38.88 6.46 5.84
CA LYS A 83 -37.86 6.00 4.90
C LYS A 83 -36.44 6.39 5.36
N LEU A 84 -36.06 6.01 6.58
CA LEU A 84 -34.79 6.34 7.23
C LEU A 84 -34.03 5.07 7.64
N CYS A 85 -32.76 5.26 7.95
CA CYS A 85 -31.79 4.26 8.36
C CYS A 85 -31.28 4.61 9.76
N THR A 86 -31.30 3.65 10.68
CA THR A 86 -30.73 3.84 12.02
C THR A 86 -29.24 3.54 12.01
N MET A 87 -28.43 4.53 12.40
CA MET A 87 -26.99 4.38 12.62
C MET A 87 -26.63 4.84 14.02
N MET A 88 -25.85 4.05 14.76
CA MET A 88 -25.27 4.46 16.04
C MET A 88 -23.75 4.42 15.94
N VAL A 89 -23.10 5.49 16.39
CA VAL A 89 -21.65 5.65 16.34
C VAL A 89 -21.14 5.75 17.77
N SER A 90 -20.11 4.98 18.08
CA SER A 90 -19.49 4.89 19.40
C SER A 90 -17.98 5.08 19.28
N LEU A 91 -17.45 6.13 19.90
CA LEU A 91 -16.03 6.44 19.92
C LEU A 91 -15.49 6.24 21.33
N MET A 92 -14.55 5.31 21.49
CA MET A 92 -13.94 4.98 22.77
C MET A 92 -12.42 5.23 22.75
N GLU A 93 -11.89 5.94 23.75
CA GLU A 93 -10.45 5.99 24.03
C GLU A 93 -9.97 4.66 24.62
N LYS A 94 -8.86 4.14 24.09
CA LYS A 94 -8.23 2.91 24.59
C LYS A 94 -7.36 3.22 25.80
N GLU A 95 -7.48 2.37 26.80
CA GLU A 95 -6.79 2.51 28.08
C GLU A 95 -5.30 2.23 27.92
N ARG A 96 -4.46 3.12 28.46
CA ARG A 96 -3.02 2.90 28.62
C ARG A 96 -2.75 2.64 30.11
N PRO A 97 -2.08 1.53 30.48
CA PRO A 97 -1.93 1.11 31.88
C PRO A 97 -1.38 2.18 32.84
N ASP A 98 -0.62 3.15 32.32
CA ASP A 98 0.13 4.14 33.12
C ASP A 98 -0.32 5.60 32.91
N VAL A 99 -1.42 5.85 32.20
CA VAL A 99 -1.85 7.23 31.85
C VAL A 99 -3.34 7.40 32.10
N GLU A 100 -3.71 8.28 33.04
CA GLU A 100 -5.09 8.75 33.16
C GLU A 100 -5.55 9.42 31.86
N SER A 101 -6.71 8.98 31.37
CA SER A 101 -7.42 9.54 30.22
C SER A 101 -7.60 11.05 30.38
N LYS A 102 -7.00 11.84 29.48
CA LYS A 102 -6.96 13.32 29.56
C LYS A 102 -7.53 14.03 28.33
N VAL A 103 -8.01 13.28 27.34
CA VAL A 103 -8.53 13.88 26.11
C VAL A 103 -10.05 13.94 26.15
N ALA A 104 -10.60 15.10 25.80
CA ALA A 104 -12.03 15.17 25.52
C ALA A 104 -12.24 14.68 24.09
N VAL A 105 -13.00 13.61 23.91
CA VAL A 105 -13.23 12.99 22.60
C VAL A 105 -14.62 13.36 22.09
N GLY A 106 -14.74 13.41 20.77
CA GLY A 106 -15.99 13.66 20.07
C GLY A 106 -15.86 13.26 18.60
N PHE A 107 -16.99 13.26 17.89
CA PHE A 107 -16.98 13.01 16.46
C PHE A 107 -18.05 13.84 15.76
N ASP A 108 -17.84 14.03 14.47
CA ASP A 108 -18.75 14.73 13.57
C ASP A 108 -19.17 13.80 12.43
N VAL A 109 -20.39 13.99 11.93
CA VAL A 109 -20.96 13.20 10.83
C VAL A 109 -21.40 14.13 9.69
N TYR A 110 -20.89 13.88 8.49
CA TYR A 110 -21.18 14.66 7.29
C TYR A 110 -22.00 13.86 6.28
N GLN A 111 -22.91 14.52 5.55
CA GLN A 111 -23.55 13.94 4.37
C GLN A 111 -22.73 14.32 3.16
N VAL A 112 -22.56 13.37 2.25
CA VAL A 112 -21.92 13.61 0.96
C VAL A 112 -22.81 13.08 -0.16
N ASP A 113 -22.84 13.80 -1.29
CA ASP A 113 -23.74 13.50 -2.40
C ASP A 113 -23.41 12.17 -3.09
N SER A 114 -22.15 11.73 -2.99
CA SER A 114 -21.64 10.51 -3.63
C SER A 114 -20.48 9.92 -2.84
N ARG A 115 -20.14 8.66 -3.14
CA ARG A 115 -18.99 7.96 -2.56
C ARG A 115 -17.72 8.77 -2.75
N GLN A 116 -17.09 9.15 -1.65
CA GLN A 116 -15.82 9.85 -1.65
C GLN A 116 -14.69 8.85 -1.87
N ARG A 117 -13.73 9.24 -2.72
CA ARG A 117 -12.51 8.47 -3.00
C ARG A 117 -11.28 8.97 -2.25
N ARG A 118 -11.42 10.07 -1.51
CA ARG A 118 -10.36 10.74 -0.76
C ARG A 118 -10.93 11.34 0.52
N PRO A 119 -10.11 11.55 1.56
CA PRO A 119 -10.49 12.32 2.75
C PRO A 119 -11.02 13.71 2.39
N LEU A 120 -12.02 14.17 3.15
CA LEU A 120 -12.55 15.52 3.09
C LEU A 120 -11.49 16.52 3.57
N ASP A 121 -11.43 17.70 2.94
CA ASP A 121 -10.37 18.70 3.13
C ASP A 121 -10.90 20.11 3.42
N GLY A 122 -12.21 20.24 3.68
CA GLY A 122 -12.89 21.52 3.90
C GLY A 122 -13.13 22.38 2.65
N LYS A 123 -12.46 22.07 1.53
CA LYS A 123 -12.72 22.70 0.22
C LYS A 123 -13.80 21.97 -0.55
N SER A 124 -13.76 20.65 -0.51
CA SER A 124 -14.74 19.73 -1.11
C SER A 124 -16.10 19.80 -0.41
N LEU A 125 -16.10 19.97 0.91
CA LEU A 125 -17.31 20.10 1.71
C LEU A 125 -17.05 21.07 2.87
N PRO A 126 -17.77 22.20 2.96
CA PRO A 126 -17.59 23.13 4.05
C PRO A 126 -18.14 22.53 5.35
N ARG A 127 -17.56 22.93 6.50
CA ARG A 127 -18.02 22.51 7.83
C ARG A 127 -19.50 22.80 8.10
N SER A 128 -20.10 23.75 7.36
CA SER A 128 -21.52 24.08 7.44
C SER A 128 -22.46 22.98 6.93
N ALA A 129 -21.96 21.96 6.22
CA ALA A 129 -22.72 20.82 5.70
C ALA A 129 -22.85 19.65 6.69
N LEU A 130 -22.35 19.83 7.92
CA LEU A 130 -22.43 18.85 9.00
C LEU A 130 -23.88 18.54 9.35
N ILE A 131 -24.24 17.26 9.34
CA ILE A 131 -25.62 16.81 9.55
C ILE A 131 -25.90 16.86 11.05
N HIS A 132 -27.01 17.50 11.40
CA HIS A 132 -27.50 17.62 12.77
C HIS A 132 -26.51 18.28 13.74
N ARG A 133 -26.63 19.60 13.86
CA ARG A 133 -25.95 20.38 14.92
C ARG A 133 -26.30 19.94 16.35
N GLU A 134 -27.33 19.11 16.52
CA GLU A 134 -27.70 18.53 17.81
C GLU A 134 -27.07 17.14 17.94
N GLY A 135 -25.94 17.06 18.65
CA GLY A 135 -25.31 15.80 19.09
C GLY A 135 -23.93 15.49 18.52
N THR A 136 -23.58 16.06 17.36
CA THR A 136 -22.20 16.08 16.81
C THR A 136 -21.42 17.27 17.38
N GLY A 137 -20.11 17.12 17.59
CA GLY A 137 -19.27 18.21 18.11
C GLY A 137 -19.42 18.49 19.61
N THR A 138 -20.12 17.64 20.35
CA THR A 138 -20.08 17.64 21.83
C THR A 138 -18.90 16.80 22.29
N TYR A 139 -17.88 17.44 22.85
CA TYR A 139 -16.69 16.77 23.36
C TYR A 139 -16.87 16.52 24.85
N GLN A 140 -16.64 15.29 25.28
CA GLN A 140 -16.81 14.90 26.68
C GLN A 140 -15.51 14.25 27.19
N HIS A 141 -15.22 14.47 28.46
CA HIS A 141 -14.12 13.79 29.18
C HIS A 141 -14.56 12.41 29.66
N TYR A 142 -15.27 11.67 28.82
CA TYR A 142 -15.62 10.28 29.07
C TYR A 142 -14.78 9.38 28.20
N ARG A 143 -14.53 8.16 28.70
CA ARG A 143 -13.84 7.11 27.95
C ARG A 143 -14.55 6.79 26.63
N GLU A 144 -15.87 6.91 26.59
CA GLU A 144 -16.67 6.63 25.41
C GLU A 144 -17.77 7.66 25.20
N VAL A 145 -17.94 8.08 23.94
CA VAL A 145 -19.05 8.92 23.48
C VAL A 145 -19.83 8.17 22.41
N ALA A 146 -21.13 7.97 22.64
CA ALA A 146 -22.02 7.30 21.71
C ALA A 146 -23.20 8.19 21.31
N ARG A 147 -23.57 8.16 20.02
CA ARG A 147 -24.74 8.86 19.49
C ARG A 147 -25.51 7.98 18.51
N ARG A 148 -26.84 8.10 18.54
CA ARG A 148 -27.77 7.45 17.61
C ARG A 148 -28.33 8.49 16.63
N PHE A 149 -28.39 8.12 15.35
CA PHE A 149 -28.86 8.94 14.25
C PHE A 149 -29.97 8.23 13.48
N GLN A 150 -30.89 9.02 12.94
CA GLN A 150 -31.91 8.62 11.97
C GLN A 150 -31.64 9.37 10.67
N LEU A 151 -31.12 8.66 9.67
CA LEU A 151 -30.53 9.27 8.47
C LEU A 151 -31.26 8.78 7.21
N ALA A 152 -31.29 9.59 6.16
CA ALA A 152 -31.76 9.10 4.86
C ALA A 152 -30.76 8.07 4.28
N PRO A 153 -31.17 7.25 3.30
CA PRO A 153 -30.21 6.48 2.53
C PRO A 153 -29.21 7.39 1.82
N GLY A 154 -27.93 7.04 1.84
CA GLY A 154 -26.86 7.86 1.26
C GLY A 154 -25.47 7.58 1.82
N TYR A 155 -24.52 8.46 1.48
CA TYR A 155 -23.14 8.38 1.92
C TYR A 155 -22.86 9.34 3.08
N TYR A 156 -22.16 8.84 4.09
CA TYR A 156 -21.84 9.56 5.31
C TYR A 156 -20.36 9.44 5.64
N VAL A 157 -19.78 10.52 6.20
CA VAL A 157 -18.38 10.53 6.65
C VAL A 157 -18.33 10.87 8.14
N ILE A 158 -17.71 10.00 8.93
CA ILE A 158 -17.51 10.15 10.37
C ILE A 158 -16.07 10.61 10.61
N ILE A 159 -15.89 11.72 11.33
CA ILE A 159 -14.58 12.27 11.69
C ILE A 159 -14.44 12.29 13.22
N PRO A 160 -13.83 11.26 13.84
CA PRO A 160 -13.50 11.28 15.27
C PRO A 160 -12.30 12.19 15.54
N SER A 161 -12.40 13.02 16.57
CA SER A 161 -11.33 13.93 16.97
C SER A 161 -11.26 14.16 18.48
N THR A 162 -10.10 14.64 18.93
CA THR A 162 -9.95 15.22 20.27
C THR A 162 -10.40 16.68 20.26
N PHE A 163 -10.69 17.25 21.43
CA PHE A 163 -11.03 18.67 21.53
C PHE A 163 -9.85 19.56 21.13
N ASN A 164 -8.67 19.34 21.73
CA ASN A 164 -7.48 20.12 21.40
C ASN A 164 -6.64 19.42 20.33
N PRO A 165 -6.01 20.16 19.40
CA PRO A 165 -5.08 19.58 18.44
C PRO A 165 -3.84 19.04 19.16
N HIS A 166 -3.11 18.15 18.47
CA HIS A 166 -1.85 17.56 18.94
C HIS A 166 -1.96 16.68 20.19
N GLN A 167 -3.17 16.36 20.65
CA GLN A 167 -3.41 15.39 21.69
C GLN A 167 -3.32 13.98 21.10
N GLU A 168 -2.53 13.12 21.74
CA GLU A 168 -2.31 11.75 21.28
C GLU A 168 -3.09 10.77 22.14
N ALA A 169 -3.88 9.92 21.51
CA ALA A 169 -4.56 8.81 22.15
C ALA A 169 -4.94 7.75 21.11
N ASP A 170 -5.00 6.50 21.54
CA ASP A 170 -5.50 5.40 20.72
C ASP A 170 -7.01 5.29 20.91
N PHE A 171 -7.76 5.00 19.86
CA PHE A 171 -9.22 4.90 19.94
C PHE A 171 -9.78 3.68 19.22
N LEU A 172 -11.03 3.36 19.55
CA LEU A 172 -11.88 2.36 18.93
C LEU A 172 -13.17 3.05 18.48
N LEU A 173 -13.40 3.10 17.16
CA LEU A 173 -14.65 3.56 16.57
C LEU A 173 -15.53 2.35 16.23
N ARG A 174 -16.80 2.38 16.65
CA ARG A 174 -17.79 1.34 16.36
C ARG A 174 -19.01 1.95 15.70
N VAL A 175 -19.41 1.38 14.57
CA VAL A 175 -20.60 1.78 13.82
C VAL A 175 -21.60 0.64 13.86
N TYR A 176 -22.78 0.90 14.41
CA TYR A 176 -23.88 -0.04 14.52
C TYR A 176 -24.99 0.36 13.56
N THR A 177 -25.49 -0.60 12.79
CA THR A 177 -26.57 -0.39 11.81
C THR A 177 -27.54 -1.57 11.83
N GLU A 178 -28.82 -1.38 11.51
CA GLU A 178 -29.82 -2.47 11.51
C GLU A 178 -29.67 -3.43 10.33
N LYS A 179 -28.96 -3.00 9.29
CA LYS A 179 -28.62 -3.80 8.11
C LYS A 179 -27.13 -3.74 7.88
N GLU A 180 -26.59 -4.76 7.22
CA GLU A 180 -25.18 -4.75 6.84
C GLU A 180 -24.90 -3.59 5.88
N VAL A 181 -23.87 -2.80 6.17
CA VAL A 181 -23.50 -1.60 5.42
C VAL A 181 -22.06 -1.69 4.96
N GLU A 182 -21.80 -1.23 3.74
CA GLU A 182 -20.43 -1.00 3.30
C GLU A 182 -19.84 0.18 4.08
N SER A 183 -18.79 -0.07 4.84
CA SER A 183 -18.07 0.97 5.56
C SER A 183 -16.55 0.79 5.44
N GLU A 184 -15.84 1.87 5.17
CA GLU A 184 -14.41 1.86 4.85
C GLU A 184 -13.67 3.01 5.54
N VAL A 185 -12.40 2.76 5.91
CA VAL A 185 -11.50 3.82 6.37
C VAL A 185 -11.16 4.71 5.18
N MET A 186 -11.44 6.00 5.29
CA MET A 186 -11.03 7.00 4.32
C MET A 186 -9.59 7.40 4.61
N ASP A 187 -8.67 6.56 4.15
CA ASP A 187 -7.28 6.94 3.99
C ASP A 187 -7.02 7.34 2.54
N GLU A 188 -5.88 8.02 2.31
CA GLU A 188 -5.28 7.97 0.98
C GLU A 188 -4.86 6.52 0.72
N HIS A 189 -5.78 5.72 0.20
CA HIS A 189 -5.46 4.45 -0.43
C HIS A 189 -4.60 4.79 -1.63
N GLY A 190 -3.29 4.72 -1.42
CA GLY A 190 -2.28 4.77 -2.46
C GLY A 190 -2.38 3.54 -3.36
N SER A 191 -3.47 3.39 -4.11
CA SER A 191 -3.27 3.00 -5.49
C SER A 191 -2.49 4.16 -6.12
N PRO A 192 -1.27 3.94 -6.66
CA PRO A 192 -0.46 5.02 -7.19
C PRO A 192 -1.11 5.55 -8.47
N THR A 193 -2.09 6.44 -8.33
CA THR A 193 -2.48 7.38 -9.37
C THR A 193 -1.61 8.63 -9.18
N PRO A 194 -0.62 8.86 -10.06
CA PRO A 194 0.29 9.97 -9.91
C PRO A 194 -0.45 11.31 -10.02
N PRO A 195 0.02 12.36 -9.32
CA PRO A 195 -0.44 13.72 -9.54
C PRO A 195 -0.25 14.07 -11.02
N SER A 196 -1.17 14.88 -11.56
CA SER A 196 -1.13 15.39 -12.92
C SER A 196 0.23 16.03 -13.24
N ARG A 197 1.05 15.24 -13.93
CA ARG A 197 2.15 15.51 -14.88
C ARG A 197 2.74 16.92 -14.87
N PRO A 198 4.02 17.00 -14.52
CA PRO A 198 5.05 17.52 -15.41
C PRO A 198 5.74 16.32 -16.09
N ILE A 199 5.48 16.12 -17.39
CA ILE A 199 6.23 15.28 -18.34
C ILE A 199 6.47 13.82 -17.87
N GLY A 200 5.68 12.88 -18.39
CA GLY A 200 5.73 11.47 -18.00
C GLY A 200 7.14 10.86 -18.05
N ASP A 201 7.43 9.93 -17.14
CA ASP A 201 8.62 9.07 -17.18
C ASP A 201 8.75 8.54 -18.61
N PRO A 202 9.80 8.93 -19.37
CA PRO A 202 9.96 8.51 -20.76
C PRO A 202 9.87 6.99 -20.90
N LEU A 203 10.28 6.25 -19.85
CA LEU A 203 10.24 4.81 -19.81
C LEU A 203 8.81 4.25 -19.74
N GLU A 204 7.87 4.94 -19.07
CA GLU A 204 6.47 4.51 -19.00
C GLU A 204 5.76 4.71 -20.34
N ALA A 205 6.05 5.81 -21.03
CA ALA A 205 5.55 6.06 -22.38
C ALA A 205 6.07 5.00 -23.36
N LEU A 206 7.35 4.63 -23.25
CA LEU A 206 7.95 3.55 -24.03
C LEU A 206 7.36 2.19 -23.67
N TYR A 207 7.17 1.89 -22.39
CA TYR A 207 6.57 0.61 -21.98
C TYR A 207 5.17 0.46 -22.58
N ARG A 208 4.33 1.49 -22.47
CA ARG A 208 2.96 1.46 -23.05
C ARG A 208 2.96 1.35 -24.57
N LYS A 209 4.00 1.83 -25.25
CA LYS A 209 4.15 1.69 -26.71
C LYS A 209 4.42 0.24 -27.13
N HIS A 210 5.10 -0.53 -26.28
CA HIS A 210 5.58 -1.88 -26.61
C HIS A 210 4.80 -3.00 -25.90
N ALA A 211 4.09 -2.70 -24.82
CA ALA A 211 3.24 -3.68 -24.14
C ALA A 211 2.03 -4.08 -25.00
N GLY A 212 1.70 -5.38 -24.95
CA GLY A 212 0.54 -5.95 -25.60
C GLY A 212 -0.78 -5.45 -25.00
N GLU A 213 -1.90 -5.88 -25.59
CA GLU A 213 -3.26 -5.50 -25.15
C GLU A 213 -3.57 -5.88 -23.69
N ASP A 214 -2.85 -6.87 -23.16
CA ASP A 214 -2.93 -7.34 -21.76
C ASP A 214 -2.12 -6.49 -20.78
N GLY A 215 -1.42 -5.46 -21.27
CA GLY A 215 -0.57 -4.56 -20.47
C GLY A 215 0.72 -5.21 -20.00
N ARG A 216 1.17 -6.30 -20.64
CA ARG A 216 2.43 -7.00 -20.35
C ARG A 216 3.29 -7.09 -21.61
N MET A 217 4.58 -7.43 -21.46
CA MET A 217 5.51 -7.62 -22.57
C MET A 217 6.03 -9.04 -22.66
N ASP A 218 5.99 -9.63 -23.85
CA ASP A 218 6.70 -10.88 -24.17
C ASP A 218 8.19 -10.62 -24.52
N PHE A 219 8.94 -11.69 -24.86
CA PHE A 219 10.37 -11.55 -25.16
C PHE A 219 10.67 -10.72 -26.42
N ARG A 220 9.74 -10.67 -27.39
CA ARG A 220 9.90 -9.92 -28.65
C ARG A 220 9.62 -8.45 -28.42
N GLU A 221 8.57 -8.16 -27.65
CA GLU A 221 8.22 -6.80 -27.22
C GLU A 221 9.30 -6.23 -26.30
N LEU A 222 9.91 -7.08 -25.46
CA LEU A 222 11.05 -6.70 -24.63
C LEU A 222 12.28 -6.30 -25.47
N GLU A 223 12.56 -6.99 -26.58
CA GLU A 223 13.67 -6.68 -27.49
C GLU A 223 13.53 -5.26 -28.07
N THR A 224 12.34 -4.93 -28.58
CA THR A 224 12.07 -3.59 -29.15
C THR A 224 11.98 -2.52 -28.07
N PHE A 225 11.43 -2.84 -26.91
CA PHE A 225 11.39 -1.94 -25.76
C PHE A 225 12.79 -1.59 -25.26
N LEU A 226 13.67 -2.57 -25.07
CA LEU A 226 15.02 -2.33 -24.56
C LEU A 226 15.85 -1.48 -25.54
N MET A 227 15.68 -1.67 -26.85
CA MET A 227 16.33 -0.83 -27.86
C MET A 227 15.86 0.63 -27.78
N ASP A 228 14.55 0.87 -27.71
CA ASP A 228 14.01 2.24 -27.60
C ASP A 228 14.33 2.88 -26.25
N ALA A 229 14.31 2.08 -25.17
CA ALA A 229 14.64 2.52 -23.82
C ALA A 229 16.13 2.84 -23.68
N SER A 230 17.03 2.09 -24.31
CA SER A 230 18.46 2.40 -24.29
C SER A 230 18.71 3.76 -24.96
N LEU A 231 18.11 3.99 -26.13
CA LEU A 231 18.25 5.26 -26.85
C LEU A 231 17.69 6.45 -26.06
N THR A 232 16.55 6.27 -25.40
CA THR A 232 15.82 7.37 -24.75
C THR A 232 16.30 7.66 -23.32
N VAL A 233 16.70 6.62 -22.56
CA VAL A 233 17.01 6.73 -21.12
C VAL A 233 18.51 6.63 -20.84
N LEU A 234 19.25 5.93 -21.69
CA LEU A 234 20.70 5.75 -21.58
C LEU A 234 21.49 6.62 -22.55
N GLU A 235 20.82 7.24 -23.53
CA GLU A 235 21.43 7.95 -24.66
C GLU A 235 22.46 7.07 -25.40
N ASP A 236 22.28 5.75 -25.34
CA ASP A 236 23.20 4.76 -25.90
C ASP A 236 22.41 3.70 -26.66
N LYS A 237 22.94 3.27 -27.82
CA LYS A 237 22.27 2.27 -28.65
C LYS A 237 22.78 0.90 -28.26
N ILE A 238 21.98 0.17 -27.48
CA ILE A 238 22.29 -1.20 -27.03
C ILE A 238 21.28 -2.14 -27.68
N SER A 239 21.77 -3.19 -28.34
CA SER A 239 20.95 -4.08 -29.15
C SER A 239 21.11 -5.53 -28.73
N PHE A 240 20.34 -5.97 -27.75
CA PHE A 240 20.38 -7.36 -27.30
C PHE A 240 19.91 -8.34 -28.37
N GLY A 241 20.68 -9.41 -28.60
CA GLY A 241 20.23 -10.53 -29.43
C GLY A 241 19.05 -11.28 -28.82
N LYS A 242 18.31 -12.04 -29.64
CA LYS A 242 17.09 -12.78 -29.21
C LYS A 242 17.31 -13.69 -28.00
N GLU A 243 18.43 -14.40 -27.93
CA GLU A 243 18.76 -15.28 -26.80
C GLU A 243 19.14 -14.48 -25.53
N ALA A 244 19.70 -13.29 -25.70
CA ALA A 244 19.95 -12.37 -24.59
C ALA A 244 18.62 -11.83 -24.04
N CYS A 245 17.68 -11.42 -24.90
CA CYS A 245 16.34 -10.99 -24.46
C CYS A 245 15.57 -12.11 -23.77
N ARG A 246 15.63 -13.34 -24.29
CA ARG A 246 15.03 -14.52 -23.63
C ARG A 246 15.66 -14.78 -22.26
N SER A 247 16.99 -14.74 -22.19
CA SER A 247 17.72 -14.88 -20.92
C SER A 247 17.33 -13.75 -19.96
N LEU A 248 17.24 -12.51 -20.42
CA LEU A 248 16.86 -11.39 -19.56
C LEU A 248 15.42 -11.56 -19.04
N LEU A 249 14.47 -11.94 -19.90
CA LEU A 249 13.09 -12.19 -19.50
C LEU A 249 13.01 -13.29 -18.42
N SER A 250 13.67 -14.42 -18.64
CA SER A 250 13.64 -15.54 -17.70
C SER A 250 14.32 -15.24 -16.37
N LEU A 251 15.31 -14.34 -16.37
CA LEU A 251 15.98 -13.85 -15.16
C LEU A 251 15.12 -12.87 -14.34
N MET A 252 14.17 -12.19 -14.97
CA MET A 252 13.34 -11.19 -14.30
C MET A 252 11.95 -11.68 -13.91
N ASP A 253 11.44 -12.66 -14.64
CA ASP A 253 10.12 -13.24 -14.49
C ASP A 253 10.05 -14.09 -13.21
N ARG A 254 10.09 -13.42 -12.06
CA ARG A 254 10.16 -14.01 -10.72
C ARG A 254 8.93 -14.85 -10.39
N ASN A 255 7.80 -14.54 -11.04
CA ASN A 255 6.55 -15.30 -10.90
C ASN A 255 6.37 -16.36 -11.99
N HIS A 256 7.37 -16.56 -12.87
CA HIS A 256 7.34 -17.53 -13.97
C HIS A 256 6.12 -17.38 -14.88
N SER A 257 5.64 -16.15 -15.06
CA SER A 257 4.48 -15.83 -15.88
C SER A 257 4.75 -15.91 -17.38
N GLY A 258 6.01 -15.83 -17.80
CA GLY A 258 6.46 -15.70 -19.18
C GLY A 258 6.39 -14.27 -19.73
N TYR A 259 6.04 -13.28 -18.91
CA TYR A 259 5.83 -11.89 -19.33
C TYR A 259 6.49 -10.90 -18.37
N VAL A 260 6.75 -9.69 -18.86
CA VAL A 260 7.37 -8.60 -18.10
C VAL A 260 6.34 -7.50 -17.80
N THR A 261 6.15 -7.20 -16.51
CA THR A 261 5.36 -6.07 -16.01
C THR A 261 6.14 -4.75 -16.05
N PHE A 262 5.46 -3.60 -15.91
CA PHE A 262 6.12 -2.29 -15.92
C PHE A 262 7.14 -2.14 -14.77
N SER A 263 6.83 -2.66 -13.57
CA SER A 263 7.77 -2.65 -12.45
C SER A 263 9.05 -3.42 -12.76
N GLU A 264 8.91 -4.60 -13.37
CA GLU A 264 10.04 -5.45 -13.74
C GLU A 264 10.86 -4.79 -14.86
N ALA A 265 10.21 -4.26 -15.91
CA ALA A 265 10.87 -3.53 -16.99
C ALA A 265 11.65 -2.31 -16.47
N LYS A 266 11.07 -1.57 -15.51
CA LYS A 266 11.73 -0.42 -14.86
C LYS A 266 12.99 -0.84 -14.12
N ASP A 267 12.93 -1.97 -13.42
CA ASP A 267 14.08 -2.51 -12.71
C ASP A 267 15.18 -3.00 -13.67
N ILE A 268 14.85 -3.59 -14.83
CA ILE A 268 15.87 -3.91 -15.84
C ILE A 268 16.59 -2.65 -16.27
N VAL A 269 15.85 -1.62 -16.67
CA VAL A 269 16.48 -0.45 -17.31
C VAL A 269 17.37 0.27 -16.32
N ARG A 270 17.03 0.25 -15.02
CA ARG A 270 17.91 0.69 -13.95
C ARG A 270 19.17 -0.18 -13.82
N GLN A 271 19.04 -1.51 -13.85
CA GLN A 271 20.18 -2.43 -13.78
C GLN A 271 21.11 -2.27 -14.99
N ILE A 272 20.56 -2.26 -16.21
CA ILE A 272 21.29 -1.99 -17.44
C ILE A 272 22.02 -0.66 -17.34
N LYS A 273 21.35 0.40 -16.85
CA LYS A 273 21.99 1.71 -16.63
C LYS A 273 23.17 1.63 -15.68
N ALA A 274 23.01 0.92 -14.55
CA ALA A 274 24.06 0.76 -13.57
C ALA A 274 25.26 -0.02 -14.14
N TYR A 275 25.02 -1.15 -14.81
CA TYR A 275 26.07 -1.96 -15.43
C TYR A 275 26.77 -1.22 -16.56
N THR A 276 26.03 -0.53 -17.42
CA THR A 276 26.58 0.31 -18.48
C THR A 276 27.46 1.42 -17.90
N THR A 277 27.00 2.09 -16.84
CA THR A 277 27.77 3.14 -16.17
C THR A 277 29.10 2.61 -15.63
N VAL A 278 29.09 1.43 -15.00
CA VAL A 278 30.31 0.80 -14.50
C VAL A 278 31.21 0.39 -15.65
N PHE A 279 30.69 -0.27 -16.69
CA PHE A 279 31.46 -0.68 -17.85
C PHE A 279 32.18 0.50 -18.50
N ARG A 280 31.45 1.60 -18.73
CA ARG A 280 31.99 2.84 -19.33
C ARG A 280 33.06 3.53 -18.49
N GLN A 281 33.05 3.36 -17.17
CA GLN A 281 34.09 3.93 -16.31
C GLN A 281 35.44 3.23 -16.45
N PHE A 282 35.45 1.97 -16.89
CA PHE A 282 36.67 1.19 -17.12
C PHE A 282 37.04 1.13 -18.61
N ASP A 283 36.07 1.28 -19.51
CA ASP A 283 36.29 1.41 -20.97
C ASP A 283 36.80 2.82 -21.36
N VAL A 284 37.96 3.21 -20.82
CA VAL A 284 38.57 4.55 -20.98
C VAL A 284 38.86 4.88 -22.45
N ASN A 285 39.16 3.88 -23.27
CA ASN A 285 39.43 4.02 -24.70
C ASN A 285 38.18 3.92 -25.57
N ARG A 286 36.97 3.78 -24.98
CA ARG A 286 35.70 3.55 -25.69
C ARG A 286 35.76 2.42 -26.70
N SER A 287 36.54 1.38 -26.38
CA SER A 287 36.66 0.20 -27.22
C SER A 287 35.41 -0.66 -27.23
N ASN A 288 34.46 -0.38 -26.32
CA ASN A 288 33.22 -1.12 -26.10
C ASN A 288 33.43 -2.58 -25.66
N ASN A 289 34.65 -2.92 -25.26
CA ASN A 289 35.10 -4.26 -24.96
C ASN A 289 35.87 -4.25 -23.64
N ALA A 290 35.65 -5.27 -22.81
CA ALA A 290 36.37 -5.45 -21.55
C ALA A 290 37.24 -6.70 -21.57
N ASP A 291 38.48 -6.59 -21.13
CA ASP A 291 39.36 -7.73 -20.92
C ASP A 291 39.15 -8.39 -19.55
N ALA A 292 39.82 -9.53 -19.31
CA ALA A 292 39.67 -10.30 -18.07
C ALA A 292 40.04 -9.51 -16.80
N ILE A 293 41.00 -8.59 -16.86
CA ILE A 293 41.46 -7.80 -15.71
C ILE A 293 40.44 -6.70 -15.41
N GLU A 294 39.94 -6.04 -16.45
CA GLU A 294 38.88 -5.05 -16.35
C GLU A 294 37.60 -5.68 -15.78
N LEU A 295 37.21 -6.86 -16.27
CA LEU A 295 36.07 -7.63 -15.77
C LEU A 295 36.19 -7.98 -14.29
N GLU A 296 37.35 -8.46 -13.83
CA GLU A 296 37.57 -8.75 -12.42
C GLU A 296 37.37 -7.50 -11.55
N THR A 297 37.85 -6.36 -12.03
CA THR A 297 37.73 -5.07 -11.33
C THR A 297 36.28 -4.57 -11.31
N MET A 298 35.56 -4.69 -12.43
CA MET A 298 34.13 -4.35 -12.54
C MET A 298 33.28 -5.20 -11.58
N PHE A 299 33.49 -6.53 -11.57
CA PHE A 299 32.76 -7.44 -10.69
C PHE A 299 32.98 -7.13 -9.21
N ARG A 300 34.23 -6.84 -8.81
CA ARG A 300 34.54 -6.41 -7.44
C ARG A 300 33.82 -5.12 -7.06
N ARG A 301 33.77 -4.15 -7.97
CA ARG A 301 33.11 -2.86 -7.73
C ARG A 301 31.59 -2.96 -7.65
N LEU A 302 31.00 -3.89 -8.40
CA LEU A 302 29.56 -4.19 -8.36
C LEU A 302 29.16 -5.04 -7.14
N GLY A 303 30.13 -5.47 -6.32
CA GLY A 303 29.87 -6.27 -5.12
C GLY A 303 29.78 -7.78 -5.35
N PHE A 304 30.24 -8.27 -6.51
CA PHE A 304 30.19 -9.68 -6.89
C PHE A 304 31.62 -10.22 -7.11
N PRO A 305 32.43 -10.44 -6.07
CA PRO A 305 33.75 -11.02 -6.24
C PRO A 305 33.62 -12.45 -6.77
N VAL A 306 34.02 -12.67 -8.02
CA VAL A 306 34.05 -14.00 -8.66
C VAL A 306 35.44 -14.62 -8.54
N SER A 307 35.50 -15.94 -8.39
CA SER A 307 36.77 -16.66 -8.41
C SER A 307 37.38 -16.69 -9.81
N ARG A 308 38.69 -16.92 -9.92
CA ARG A 308 39.39 -17.00 -11.21
C ARG A 308 38.84 -18.11 -12.12
N THR A 309 38.31 -19.19 -11.55
CA THR A 309 37.70 -20.29 -12.30
C THR A 309 36.37 -19.87 -12.93
N VAL A 310 35.56 -19.09 -12.21
CA VAL A 310 34.31 -18.50 -12.73
C VAL A 310 34.63 -17.46 -13.80
N LEU A 311 35.58 -16.56 -13.53
CA LEU A 311 36.02 -15.55 -14.49
C LEU A 311 36.52 -16.18 -15.80
N ALA A 312 37.36 -17.22 -15.72
CA ALA A 312 37.84 -17.95 -16.89
C ALA A 312 36.70 -18.62 -17.67
N SER A 313 35.66 -19.11 -16.98
CA SER A 313 34.48 -19.70 -17.63
C SER A 313 33.64 -18.65 -18.36
N ILE A 314 33.50 -17.46 -17.78
CA ILE A 314 32.81 -16.31 -18.40
C ILE A 314 33.57 -15.88 -19.67
N VAL A 315 34.88 -15.63 -19.56
CA VAL A 315 35.71 -15.19 -20.71
C VAL A 315 35.73 -16.24 -21.83
N ARG A 316 35.77 -17.53 -21.51
CA ARG A 316 35.70 -18.59 -22.54
C ARG A 316 34.35 -18.66 -23.24
N ARG A 317 33.27 -18.28 -22.56
CA ARG A 317 31.90 -18.39 -23.10
C ARG A 317 31.48 -17.14 -23.88
N TYR A 318 31.89 -15.97 -23.42
CA TYR A 318 31.45 -14.68 -23.95
C TYR A 318 32.58 -13.84 -24.56
N GLY A 319 33.85 -14.22 -24.36
CA GLY A 319 35.00 -13.41 -24.76
C GLY A 319 35.48 -13.59 -26.21
N GLY A 320 34.78 -14.37 -27.04
CA GLY A 320 35.17 -14.56 -28.44
C GLY A 320 36.59 -15.09 -28.65
N ARG A 321 37.23 -14.71 -29.76
CA ARG A 321 38.61 -15.13 -30.12
C ARG A 321 39.69 -14.26 -29.48
N ASP A 322 39.35 -13.02 -29.15
CA ASP A 322 40.22 -12.01 -28.57
C ASP A 322 40.16 -11.97 -27.03
N ALA A 323 39.35 -12.85 -26.43
CA ALA A 323 39.12 -12.95 -24.99
C ALA A 323 38.57 -11.65 -24.37
N LYS A 324 37.78 -10.90 -25.14
CA LYS A 324 37.16 -9.65 -24.73
C LYS A 324 35.64 -9.75 -24.79
N ILE A 325 34.98 -9.16 -23.81
CA ILE A 325 33.52 -9.19 -23.67
C ILE A 325 32.95 -7.84 -24.06
N GLU A 326 31.99 -7.84 -24.98
CA GLU A 326 31.26 -6.65 -25.41
C GLU A 326 30.24 -6.22 -24.32
N LEU A 327 29.82 -4.95 -24.35
CA LEU A 327 28.87 -4.40 -23.38
C LEU A 327 27.59 -5.24 -23.22
N GLU A 328 27.03 -5.71 -24.33
CA GLU A 328 25.78 -6.49 -24.35
C GLU A 328 25.94 -7.82 -23.61
N ASP A 329 27.02 -8.54 -23.91
CA ASP A 329 27.38 -9.79 -23.25
C ASP A 329 27.71 -9.57 -21.77
N PHE A 330 28.38 -8.48 -21.43
CA PHE A 330 28.66 -8.11 -20.05
C PHE A 330 27.36 -7.92 -19.24
N ILE A 331 26.37 -7.21 -19.79
CA ILE A 331 25.06 -7.01 -19.15
C ILE A 331 24.36 -8.35 -18.92
N VAL A 332 24.35 -9.23 -19.92
CA VAL A 332 23.73 -10.56 -19.79
C VAL A 332 24.44 -11.39 -18.72
N VAL A 333 25.77 -11.37 -18.69
CA VAL A 333 26.57 -12.04 -17.65
C VAL A 333 26.23 -11.51 -16.27
N MET A 334 26.13 -10.19 -16.11
CA MET A 334 25.80 -9.56 -14.82
C MET A 334 24.41 -9.95 -14.34
N CYS A 335 23.39 -9.88 -15.21
CA CYS A 335 22.03 -10.31 -14.85
C CYS A 335 22.00 -11.79 -14.45
N LYS A 336 22.71 -12.67 -15.19
CA LYS A 336 22.82 -14.10 -14.86
C LYS A 336 23.50 -14.32 -13.51
N LEU A 337 24.60 -13.63 -13.25
CA LEU A 337 25.32 -13.74 -11.97
C LEU A 337 24.43 -13.33 -10.81
N VAL A 338 23.73 -12.19 -10.90
CA VAL A 338 22.82 -11.73 -9.82
C VAL A 338 21.79 -12.78 -9.48
N VAL A 339 21.10 -13.32 -10.48
CA VAL A 339 20.06 -14.35 -10.25
C VAL A 339 20.66 -15.63 -9.69
N MET A 340 21.81 -16.08 -10.20
CA MET A 340 22.49 -17.26 -9.66
C MET A 340 22.89 -17.07 -8.19
N TYR A 341 23.39 -15.89 -7.82
CA TYR A 341 23.71 -15.55 -6.43
C TYR A 341 22.46 -15.50 -5.56
N ASP A 342 21.36 -14.93 -6.04
CA ASP A 342 20.09 -14.85 -5.31
C ASP A 342 19.50 -16.25 -5.07
N ILE A 343 19.44 -17.10 -6.10
CA ILE A 343 19.00 -18.50 -6.00
C ILE A 343 19.87 -19.26 -5.00
N PHE A 344 21.20 -19.11 -5.12
CA PHE A 344 22.14 -19.78 -4.22
C PHE A 344 21.92 -19.33 -2.77
N LYS A 345 21.79 -18.02 -2.52
CA LYS A 345 21.58 -17.47 -1.18
C LYS A 345 20.27 -17.95 -0.58
N GLU A 346 19.19 -17.97 -1.36
CA GLU A 346 17.88 -18.47 -0.92
C GLU A 346 17.96 -19.95 -0.49
N LYS A 347 18.60 -20.79 -1.32
CA LYS A 347 18.76 -22.22 -1.03
C LYS A 347 19.70 -22.48 0.14
N HIS A 348 20.81 -21.74 0.23
CA HIS A 348 21.77 -21.82 1.30
C HIS A 348 21.15 -21.46 2.67
N LEU A 349 20.31 -20.42 2.71
CA LEU A 349 19.52 -20.07 3.91
C LEU A 349 18.58 -21.19 4.33
N LYS A 350 17.90 -21.84 3.38
CA LYS A 350 17.01 -22.98 3.65
C LYS A 350 17.75 -24.20 4.21
N THR A 351 19.03 -24.37 3.89
CA THR A 351 19.88 -25.48 4.37
C THR A 351 20.69 -25.15 5.63
N GLY A 352 20.33 -24.08 6.36
CA GLY A 352 20.91 -23.76 7.67
C GLY A 352 22.20 -22.93 7.64
N GLY A 353 22.65 -22.48 6.48
CA GLY A 353 23.65 -21.41 6.36
C GLY A 353 25.09 -21.73 6.81
N GLN A 354 25.44 -23.01 7.04
CA GLN A 354 26.70 -23.36 7.72
C GLN A 354 27.91 -23.59 6.79
N THR A 355 27.69 -23.86 5.51
CA THR A 355 28.76 -24.19 4.52
C THR A 355 28.52 -23.46 3.20
N ASP A 356 29.56 -23.11 2.43
CA ASP A 356 29.45 -22.51 1.07
C ASP A 356 28.92 -23.50 0.00
N VAL A 357 27.80 -24.14 0.33
CA VAL A 357 27.12 -25.20 -0.40
C VAL A 357 25.63 -24.97 -0.26
N ALA A 358 24.92 -25.11 -1.37
CA ALA A 358 23.46 -25.12 -1.43
C ALA A 358 22.99 -26.44 -2.04
N HIS A 359 21.96 -27.05 -1.46
CA HIS A 359 21.41 -28.31 -1.94
C HIS A 359 20.23 -28.07 -2.88
N PHE A 360 20.26 -28.73 -4.04
CA PHE A 360 19.20 -28.70 -5.04
C PHE A 360 18.72 -30.12 -5.31
N SER A 361 17.41 -30.32 -5.40
CA SER A 361 16.89 -31.52 -6.05
C SER A 361 17.19 -31.47 -7.55
N ARG A 362 17.20 -32.63 -8.20
CA ARG A 362 17.40 -32.72 -9.67
C ARG A 362 16.45 -31.82 -10.44
N ASN A 363 15.18 -31.79 -10.06
CA ASN A 363 14.16 -31.03 -10.78
C ASN A 363 14.32 -29.52 -10.57
N GLU A 364 14.66 -29.10 -9.35
CA GLU A 364 14.96 -27.68 -9.06
C GLU A 364 16.20 -27.22 -9.84
N PHE A 365 17.25 -28.03 -9.86
CA PHE A 365 18.46 -27.71 -10.63
C PHE A 365 18.18 -27.56 -12.13
N LEU A 366 17.37 -28.46 -12.70
CA LEU A 366 16.94 -28.35 -14.09
C LEU A 366 16.08 -27.10 -14.32
N GLN A 367 15.13 -26.81 -13.42
CA GLN A 367 14.28 -25.62 -13.53
C GLN A 367 15.09 -24.32 -13.55
N TYR A 368 16.07 -24.17 -12.64
CA TYR A 368 16.92 -22.98 -12.57
C TYR A 368 17.91 -22.84 -13.74
N THR A 369 18.18 -23.91 -14.49
CA THR A 369 19.07 -23.87 -15.66
C THR A 369 18.35 -23.58 -16.97
N PHE A 370 17.01 -23.70 -16.99
CA PHE A 370 16.15 -23.24 -18.09
C PHE A 370 15.64 -21.81 -17.89
N CYS A 371 15.79 -21.25 -16.69
CA CYS A 371 15.56 -19.83 -16.41
C CYS A 371 16.77 -18.97 -16.78
#